data_AF-A0AAN9K561-F1
#
_entry.id   AF-A0AAN9K561-F1
#
_cell.length_a   1.000
_cell.length_b   1.000
_cell.length_c   1.000
_cell.angle_alpha   90.00
_cell.angle_beta   90.00
_cell.angle_gamma   90.00
#
_symmetry.space_group_name_H-M   'P 1'
#
loop_
_entity.id
_entity.type
_entity.pdbx_description
1 polymer ?
#
loop_
_entity_poly.entity_id
_entity_poly.type
_entity_poly.pdbx_seq_one_letter_code
_entity_poly.pdbx_strand_id
1 'polypeptide(L)'
;MSPVQNFEQHSRHLVEPDLPIQARLQMVMEVRDSLEIAHTAEYLNFLKCYFRAFSTILLQITKPQFVDNPEHKLRNIVVEILNRLPHSEVLRPFVQDLLKVAMQVLTTDNEENGLICIRIIFDLLRNFRPTLENEVQPFLDFVCKIYQNFKLTVSHFFDNMAMTGEDVKPMETSLSDQGLSSTTATGSQLNPSTRSFKIVTESPLVVMFLFQLYSRLVQANIPQLLPLMVAAISVPGPERVPPHLKTHFIELKGAQVKELLISLKHVLGTDFRRGLFPLIDTLLEERVLVGTGRACFETLRPLAYSLLAEIVHHVRQDLSLSQLQGLRGKAPRVNYVVMFVLSYNKLTRLPAQLSELQVEPIYEKGVDQQSTDEARILLGRILDAFVGKFSTFKRTIPQVISDQFKVLYFV
;
A
#
# COMPACT_ATOMS: atom_id res chain seq x y z
N MET A 1 21.95 15.40 25.15
CA MET A 1 22.39 16.69 24.60
C MET A 1 22.30 16.57 23.09
N SER A 2 21.63 17.50 22.40
CA SER A 2 21.62 17.51 20.92
C SER A 2 23.06 17.64 20.42
N PRO A 3 23.58 16.74 19.57
CA PRO A 3 24.95 16.85 19.04
C PRO A 3 25.12 18.10 18.18
N VAL A 4 24.05 18.61 17.57
CA VAL A 4 24.09 19.90 16.86
C VAL A 4 23.70 21.04 17.79
N GLN A 5 24.68 21.87 18.17
CA GLN A 5 24.48 23.04 19.02
C GLN A 5 24.15 24.32 18.23
N ASN A 6 24.56 24.40 16.95
CA ASN A 6 24.31 25.56 16.08
C ASN A 6 23.84 25.12 14.69
N PHE A 7 22.52 25.16 14.45
CA PHE A 7 21.90 24.73 13.19
C PHE A 7 22.33 25.57 11.99
N GLU A 8 22.55 26.87 12.20
CA GLU A 8 22.87 27.78 11.10
C GLU A 8 24.28 27.50 10.57
N GLN A 9 25.26 27.35 11.46
CA GLN A 9 26.62 27.01 11.06
C GLN A 9 26.69 25.62 10.43
N HIS A 10 26.02 24.64 11.03
CA HIS A 10 26.02 23.26 10.54
C HIS A 10 25.35 23.14 9.16
N SER A 11 24.20 23.79 8.96
CA SER A 11 23.50 23.81 7.66
C SER A 11 24.28 24.55 6.57
N ARG A 12 25.01 25.62 6.90
CA ARG A 12 25.88 26.32 5.95
C ARG A 12 27.03 25.43 5.49
N HIS A 13 27.72 24.79 6.42
CA HIS A 13 28.83 23.88 6.10
C HIS A 13 28.38 22.69 5.24
N LEU A 14 27.17 22.17 5.50
CA LEU A 14 26.59 21.06 4.74
C LEU A 14 26.43 21.36 3.23
N VAL A 15 26.23 22.62 2.85
CA VAL A 15 25.98 23.07 1.46
C VAL A 15 27.26 23.52 0.76
N GLU A 16 28.40 23.60 1.46
CA GLU A 16 29.67 24.01 0.86
C GLU A 16 30.08 23.07 -0.28
N PRO A 17 30.46 23.59 -1.47
CA PRO A 17 30.68 22.78 -2.66
C PRO A 17 31.83 21.78 -2.50
N ASP A 18 32.88 22.17 -1.78
CA ASP A 18 34.12 21.41 -1.64
C ASP A 18 34.03 20.27 -0.60
N LEU A 19 32.92 20.18 0.13
CA LEU A 19 32.73 19.17 1.16
C LEU A 19 32.57 17.76 0.54
N PRO A 20 33.40 16.77 0.91
CA PRO A 20 33.29 15.41 0.38
C PRO A 20 31.94 14.76 0.72
N ILE A 21 31.42 13.91 -0.16
CA ILE A 21 30.12 13.20 0.03
C ILE A 21 30.11 12.41 1.33
N GLN A 22 31.21 11.74 1.68
CA GLN A 22 31.32 10.96 2.92
C GLN A 22 31.18 11.85 4.17
N ALA A 23 31.73 13.08 4.14
CA ALA A 23 31.59 14.03 5.24
C ALA A 23 30.15 14.56 5.33
N ARG A 24 29.54 14.92 4.18
CA ARG A 24 28.12 15.29 4.12
C ARG A 24 27.20 14.20 4.68
N LEU A 25 27.51 12.93 4.38
CA LEU A 25 26.76 11.78 4.88
C LEU A 25 26.81 11.70 6.41
N GLN A 26 27.98 11.86 7.03
CA GLN A 26 28.11 11.86 8.49
C GLN A 26 27.30 13.01 9.12
N MET A 27 27.42 14.22 8.58
CA MET A 27 26.66 15.38 9.06
C MET A 27 25.15 15.18 8.96
N VAL A 28 24.66 14.60 7.86
CA VAL A 28 23.22 14.30 7.71
C VAL A 28 22.76 13.21 8.67
N MET A 29 23.60 12.21 8.95
CA MET A 29 23.31 11.19 9.98
C MET A 29 23.16 11.81 11.37
N GLU A 30 24.03 12.76 11.75
CA GLU A 30 23.90 13.50 13.01
C GLU A 30 22.56 14.26 13.11
N VAL A 31 22.12 14.86 11.99
CA VAL A 31 20.82 15.55 11.93
C VAL A 31 19.66 14.57 12.06
N ARG A 32 19.73 13.41 11.39
CA ARG A 32 18.73 12.33 11.51
C ARG A 32 18.61 11.84 12.95
N ASP A 33 19.74 11.64 13.62
CA ASP A 33 19.79 11.11 14.98
C ASP A 33 19.27 12.16 16.00
N SER A 34 19.31 13.44 15.64
CA SER A 34 18.82 14.57 16.44
C SER A 34 17.40 15.03 16.06
N LEU A 35 16.69 14.28 15.21
CA LEU A 35 15.45 14.75 14.59
C LEU A 35 14.29 14.99 15.57
N GLU A 36 14.38 14.48 16.80
CA GLU A 36 13.41 14.75 17.87
C GLU A 36 13.21 16.25 18.12
N ILE A 37 14.21 17.08 17.80
CA ILE A 37 14.11 18.54 17.93
C ILE A 37 13.00 19.15 17.07
N ALA A 38 12.62 18.49 15.97
CA ALA A 38 11.52 18.90 15.11
C ALA A 38 10.14 18.86 15.83
N HIS A 39 10.05 18.17 16.97
CA HIS A 39 8.84 18.13 17.80
C HIS A 39 8.83 19.17 18.93
N THR A 40 9.84 20.05 18.98
CA THR A 40 9.99 21.09 20.01
C THR A 40 9.70 22.49 19.46
N ALA A 41 9.81 23.52 20.31
CA ALA A 41 9.69 24.92 19.89
C ALA A 41 10.74 25.35 18.83
N GLU A 42 11.84 24.61 18.71
CA GLU A 42 12.91 24.87 17.73
C GLU A 42 12.56 24.42 16.30
N TYR A 43 11.38 23.81 16.07
CA TYR A 43 11.02 23.26 14.76
C TYR A 43 11.10 24.29 13.62
N LEU A 44 10.62 25.51 13.85
CA LEU A 44 10.69 26.57 12.84
C LEU A 44 12.14 26.94 12.50
N ASN A 45 13.01 26.99 13.51
CA ASN A 45 14.43 27.30 13.35
C ASN A 45 15.15 26.18 12.58
N PHE A 46 14.85 24.93 12.94
CA PHE A 46 15.31 23.75 12.22
C PHE A 46 14.92 23.82 10.73
N LEU A 47 13.65 24.09 10.42
CA LEU A 47 13.17 24.19 9.04
C LEU A 47 13.88 25.30 8.27
N LYS A 48 14.00 26.50 8.86
CA LYS A 48 14.68 27.64 8.22
C LYS A 48 16.13 27.33 7.84
N CYS A 49 16.84 26.59 8.69
CA CYS A 49 18.24 26.23 8.46
C CYS A 49 18.37 25.06 7.47
N TYR A 50 17.67 23.96 7.74
CA TYR A 50 17.92 22.69 7.06
C TYR A 50 17.09 22.44 5.82
N PHE A 51 15.86 22.97 5.73
CA PHE A 51 15.00 22.67 4.59
C PHE A 51 15.65 23.09 3.26
N ARG A 52 16.23 24.30 3.23
CA ARG A 52 16.97 24.78 2.07
C ARG A 52 18.22 23.94 1.81
N ALA A 53 18.96 23.56 2.85
CA ALA A 53 20.17 22.74 2.71
C ALA A 53 19.83 21.36 2.09
N PHE A 54 18.80 20.68 2.59
CA PHE A 54 18.31 19.41 2.07
C PHE A 54 17.83 19.51 0.63
N SER A 55 17.10 20.56 0.30
CA SER A 55 16.66 20.82 -1.08
C SER A 55 17.86 21.00 -2.01
N THR A 56 18.86 21.78 -1.61
CA THR A 56 20.10 21.96 -2.40
C THR A 56 20.88 20.66 -2.55
N ILE A 57 20.96 19.82 -1.50
CA ILE A 57 21.60 18.51 -1.57
C ILE A 57 20.93 17.63 -2.64
N LEU A 58 19.60 17.52 -2.59
CA LEU A 58 18.84 16.65 -3.47
C LEU A 58 18.77 17.15 -4.92
N LEU A 59 18.76 18.46 -5.13
CA LEU A 59 18.49 19.06 -6.45
C LEU A 59 19.74 19.59 -7.18
N GLN A 60 20.79 19.99 -6.46
CA GLN A 60 21.94 20.70 -7.05
C GLN A 60 23.28 20.00 -6.79
N ILE A 61 23.50 19.50 -5.58
CA ILE A 61 24.80 18.93 -5.17
C ILE A 61 24.94 17.49 -5.65
N THR A 62 23.90 16.68 -5.45
CA THR A 62 23.91 15.26 -5.79
C THR A 62 23.05 15.00 -7.02
N LYS A 63 23.38 13.93 -7.75
CA LYS A 63 22.58 13.42 -8.86
C LYS A 63 21.84 12.15 -8.44
N PRO A 64 20.71 11.82 -9.09
CA PRO A 64 20.06 10.52 -8.90
C PRO A 64 21.05 9.35 -9.06
N GLN A 65 21.05 8.44 -8.09
CA GLN A 65 21.95 7.29 -8.06
C GLN A 65 21.15 6.01 -8.20
N PHE A 66 21.65 5.09 -9.04
CA PHE A 66 21.03 3.79 -9.31
C PHE A 66 21.91 2.62 -8.89
N VAL A 67 22.87 2.88 -8.01
CA VAL A 67 23.79 1.90 -7.43
C VAL A 67 23.96 2.22 -5.96
N ASP A 68 24.18 1.20 -5.13
CA ASP A 68 24.47 1.41 -3.72
C ASP A 68 25.84 2.07 -3.53
N ASN A 69 25.84 3.38 -3.33
CA ASN A 69 27.02 4.19 -3.08
C ASN A 69 26.75 5.23 -1.97
N PRO A 70 27.79 5.89 -1.42
CA PRO A 70 27.60 6.88 -0.36
C PRO A 70 26.70 8.06 -0.75
N GLU A 71 26.64 8.40 -2.04
CA GLU A 71 25.77 9.46 -2.55
C GLU A 71 24.30 9.04 -2.54
N HIS A 72 23.98 7.80 -2.91
CA HIS A 72 22.65 7.20 -2.74
C HIS A 72 22.25 7.22 -1.27
N LYS A 73 23.12 6.74 -0.37
CA LYS A 73 22.85 6.74 1.09
C LYS A 73 22.60 8.14 1.63
N LEU A 74 23.37 9.13 1.19
CA LEU A 74 23.16 10.53 1.55
C LEU A 74 21.77 11.02 1.10
N ARG A 75 21.42 10.81 -0.17
CA ARG A 75 20.10 11.19 -0.70
C ARG A 75 18.97 10.50 0.06
N ASN A 76 19.10 9.20 0.32
CA ASN A 76 18.11 8.41 1.02
C ASN A 76 17.84 8.94 2.43
N ILE A 77 18.88 9.19 3.22
CA ILE A 77 18.73 9.72 4.58
C ILE A 77 18.10 11.12 4.57
N VAL A 78 18.46 11.99 3.61
CA VAL A 78 17.82 13.31 3.48
C VAL A 78 16.31 13.15 3.24
N VAL A 79 15.90 12.26 2.33
CA VAL A 79 14.48 12.00 2.05
C VAL A 79 13.77 11.38 3.27
N GLU A 80 14.43 10.50 4.02
CA GLU A 80 13.90 9.95 5.28
C GLU A 80 13.66 11.02 6.35
N ILE A 81 14.60 11.97 6.50
CA ILE A 81 14.44 13.11 7.41
C ILE A 81 13.21 13.92 7.00
N LEU A 82 13.06 14.23 5.71
CA LEU A 82 11.91 14.97 5.18
C LEU A 82 10.57 14.24 5.43
N ASN A 83 10.56 12.91 5.34
CA ASN A 83 9.37 12.09 5.61
C ASN A 83 8.97 12.04 7.09
N ARG A 84 9.90 12.33 8.00
CA ARG A 84 9.65 12.31 9.45
C ARG A 84 9.30 13.68 10.03
N LEU A 85 9.20 14.71 9.20
CA LEU A 85 8.84 16.07 9.64
C LEU A 85 7.39 16.13 10.16
N PRO A 86 7.13 16.79 11.31
CA PRO A 86 5.77 16.96 11.80
C PRO A 86 4.90 17.82 10.89
N HIS A 87 3.69 17.33 10.57
CA HIS A 87 2.68 18.06 9.78
C HIS A 87 1.92 19.10 10.63
N SER A 88 2.66 20.00 11.30
CA SER A 88 2.09 21.11 12.06
C SER A 88 1.94 22.37 11.20
N GLU A 89 1.23 23.37 11.73
CA GLU A 89 1.07 24.69 11.10
C GLU A 89 2.41 25.37 10.78
N VAL A 90 3.47 25.06 11.53
CA VAL A 90 4.83 25.58 11.33
C VAL A 90 5.42 25.16 9.98
N LEU A 91 5.03 24.00 9.46
CA LEU A 91 5.52 23.49 8.18
C LEU A 91 4.89 24.24 6.99
N ARG A 92 3.70 24.84 7.14
CA ARG A 92 2.91 25.44 6.03
C ARG A 92 3.71 26.28 5.05
N PRO A 93 4.61 27.20 5.47
CA PRO A 93 5.38 28.03 4.55
C PRO A 93 6.30 27.24 3.61
N PHE A 94 6.69 26.02 3.99
CA PHE A 94 7.62 25.16 3.26
C PHE A 94 6.93 24.05 2.46
N VAL A 95 5.62 23.84 2.67
CA VAL A 95 4.89 22.68 2.12
C VAL A 95 4.91 22.65 0.59
N GLN A 96 4.73 23.80 -0.08
CA GLN A 96 4.72 23.82 -1.54
C GLN A 96 6.08 23.44 -2.13
N ASP A 97 7.16 23.96 -1.54
CA ASP A 97 8.52 23.62 -1.97
C ASP A 97 8.86 22.17 -1.64
N LEU A 98 8.42 21.66 -0.48
CA LEU A 98 8.64 20.28 -0.09
C LEU A 98 7.94 19.32 -1.06
N LEU A 99 6.71 19.64 -1.46
CA LEU A 99 5.97 18.85 -2.42
C LEU A 99 6.66 18.84 -3.80
N LYS A 100 7.19 19.98 -4.25
CA LYS A 100 7.95 20.08 -5.51
C LYS A 100 9.24 19.24 -5.46
N VAL A 101 10.00 19.33 -4.37
CA VAL A 101 11.21 18.52 -4.16
C VAL A 101 10.84 17.04 -4.18
N ALA A 102 9.79 16.63 -3.45
CA ALA A 102 9.33 15.24 -3.40
C ALA A 102 8.87 14.75 -4.78
N MET A 103 8.14 15.55 -5.57
CA MET A 103 7.77 15.19 -6.95
C MET A 103 8.99 15.06 -7.87
N GLN A 104 9.98 15.93 -7.75
CA GLN A 104 11.19 15.85 -8.56
C GLN A 104 11.98 14.57 -8.24
N VAL A 105 12.14 14.23 -6.95
CA VAL A 105 12.81 12.99 -6.54
C VAL A 105 12.00 11.76 -6.99
N LEU A 106 10.67 11.75 -6.82
CA LEU A 106 9.80 10.66 -7.26
C LEU A 106 9.91 10.39 -8.78
N THR A 107 10.10 11.44 -9.59
CA THR A 107 10.14 11.32 -11.06
C THR A 107 11.52 10.98 -11.62
N THR A 108 12.60 11.28 -10.89
CA THR A 108 13.97 11.19 -11.39
C THR A 108 14.85 10.18 -10.68
N ASP A 109 14.54 9.82 -9.44
CA ASP A 109 15.40 9.01 -8.57
C ASP A 109 15.03 7.52 -8.57
N ASN A 110 15.78 6.73 -7.81
CA ASN A 110 15.55 5.31 -7.65
C ASN A 110 14.32 4.95 -6.80
N GLU A 111 13.89 3.71 -6.90
CA GLU A 111 12.74 3.12 -6.23
C GLU A 111 12.69 3.38 -4.72
N GLU A 112 13.81 3.27 -4.01
CA GLU A 112 13.83 3.42 -2.55
C GLU A 112 13.45 4.84 -2.15
N ASN A 113 14.08 5.84 -2.78
CA ASN A 113 13.77 7.25 -2.56
C ASN A 113 12.35 7.59 -3.05
N GLY A 114 11.93 7.03 -4.19
CA GLY A 114 10.59 7.21 -4.73
C GLY A 114 9.49 6.73 -3.78
N LEU A 115 9.69 5.59 -3.10
CA LEU A 115 8.73 5.02 -2.15
C LEU A 115 8.56 5.89 -0.90
N ILE A 116 9.60 6.61 -0.50
CA ILE A 116 9.49 7.58 0.59
C ILE A 116 8.80 8.86 0.07
N CYS A 117 9.17 9.35 -1.12
CA CYS A 117 8.57 10.54 -1.71
C CYS A 117 7.07 10.40 -1.96
N ILE A 118 6.57 9.23 -2.40
CA ILE A 118 5.13 9.03 -2.59
C ILE A 118 4.34 9.14 -1.27
N ARG A 119 4.94 8.74 -0.13
CA ARG A 119 4.35 8.90 1.20
C ARG A 119 4.34 10.36 1.64
N ILE A 120 5.45 11.08 1.44
CA ILE A 120 5.52 12.53 1.66
C ILE A 120 4.42 13.24 0.87
N ILE A 121 4.33 12.97 -0.44
CA ILE A 121 3.32 13.57 -1.32
C ILE A 121 1.91 13.29 -0.80
N PHE A 122 1.61 12.03 -0.48
CA PHE A 122 0.31 11.63 0.05
C PHE A 122 -0.03 12.39 1.35
N ASP A 123 0.89 12.45 2.30
CA ASP A 123 0.65 13.11 3.58
C ASP A 123 0.49 14.63 3.45
N LEU A 124 1.26 15.28 2.57
CA LEU A 124 1.11 16.71 2.33
C LEU A 124 -0.23 17.05 1.68
N LEU A 125 -0.60 16.33 0.61
CA LEU A 125 -1.89 16.50 -0.07
C LEU A 125 -3.08 16.15 0.83
N ARG A 126 -2.87 15.24 1.80
CA ARG A 126 -3.87 14.90 2.81
C ARG A 126 -4.09 16.03 3.80
N ASN A 127 -3.02 16.60 4.37
CA ASN A 127 -3.08 17.44 5.56
C ASN A 127 -3.16 18.95 5.26
N PHE A 128 -2.64 19.43 4.13
CA PHE A 128 -2.51 20.88 3.85
C PHE A 128 -3.47 21.40 2.77
N ARG A 129 -4.74 21.00 2.86
CA ARG A 129 -5.79 21.49 1.95
C ARG A 129 -6.31 22.87 2.35
N PRO A 130 -6.76 23.69 1.39
CA PRO A 130 -6.80 23.45 -0.06
C PRO A 130 -5.51 23.89 -0.80
N THR A 131 -4.50 24.37 -0.08
CA THR A 131 -3.32 25.08 -0.63
C THR A 131 -2.59 24.33 -1.75
N LEU A 132 -2.61 23.00 -1.75
CA LEU A 132 -1.87 22.15 -2.70
C LEU A 132 -2.72 21.58 -3.84
N GLU A 133 -3.97 21.99 -4.02
CA GLU A 133 -4.86 21.44 -5.05
C GLU A 133 -4.25 21.52 -6.47
N ASN A 134 -3.57 22.62 -6.80
CA ASN A 134 -2.92 22.80 -8.10
C ASN A 134 -1.76 21.82 -8.35
N GLU A 135 -1.18 21.26 -7.29
CA GLU A 135 -0.05 20.33 -7.37
C GLU A 135 -0.53 18.86 -7.42
N VAL A 136 -1.84 18.61 -7.34
CA VAL A 136 -2.43 17.27 -7.49
C VAL A 136 -2.34 16.76 -8.93
N GLN A 137 -2.58 17.61 -9.92
CA GLN A 137 -2.56 17.21 -11.33
C GLN A 137 -1.18 16.70 -11.79
N PRO A 138 -0.05 17.37 -11.48
CA PRO A 138 1.28 16.83 -11.78
C PRO A 138 1.52 15.41 -11.23
N PHE A 139 0.99 15.11 -10.05
CA PHE A 139 1.08 13.75 -9.49
C PHE A 139 0.23 12.75 -10.29
N LEU A 140 -1.00 13.12 -10.66
CA LEU A 140 -1.86 12.27 -11.50
C LEU A 140 -1.22 12.00 -12.87
N ASP A 141 -0.61 13.02 -13.48
CA ASP A 141 0.09 12.89 -14.76
C ASP A 141 1.29 11.93 -14.66
N PHE A 142 2.03 11.99 -13.55
CA PHE A 142 3.10 11.02 -13.26
C PHE A 142 2.56 9.59 -13.15
N VAL A 143 1.44 9.40 -12.47
CA VAL A 143 0.81 8.07 -12.34
C VAL A 143 0.35 7.56 -13.71
N CYS A 144 -0.30 8.40 -14.53
CA CYS A 144 -0.65 8.07 -15.91
C CYS A 144 0.57 7.63 -16.71
N LYS A 145 1.69 8.35 -16.59
CA LYS A 145 2.96 8.01 -17.26
C LYS A 145 3.51 6.65 -16.81
N ILE A 146 3.42 6.31 -15.53
CA ILE A 146 3.84 4.99 -15.03
C ILE A 146 2.99 3.89 -15.67
N TYR A 147 1.66 4.03 -15.71
CA TYR A 147 0.80 3.02 -16.32
C TYR A 147 1.00 2.89 -17.84
N GLN A 148 1.20 4.01 -18.55
CA GLN A 148 1.54 3.99 -19.97
C GLN A 148 2.83 3.20 -20.24
N ASN A 149 3.83 3.34 -19.37
CA ASN A 149 5.10 2.63 -19.47
C ASN A 149 5.08 1.22 -18.87
N PHE A 150 3.99 0.80 -18.22
CA PHE A 150 3.94 -0.44 -17.46
C PHE A 150 4.31 -1.68 -18.29
N LYS A 151 3.77 -1.78 -19.51
CA LYS A 151 4.10 -2.88 -20.42
C LYS A 151 5.59 -2.92 -20.78
N LEU A 152 6.21 -1.76 -20.99
CA LEU A 152 7.64 -1.64 -21.27
C LEU A 152 8.47 -2.05 -20.04
N THR A 153 8.05 -1.65 -18.84
CA THR A 153 8.68 -2.06 -17.58
C THR A 153 8.65 -3.58 -17.42
N VAL A 154 7.52 -4.24 -17.66
CA VAL A 154 7.40 -5.70 -17.63
C VAL A 154 8.36 -6.35 -18.63
N SER A 155 8.38 -5.87 -19.88
CA SER A 155 9.25 -6.41 -20.93
C SER A 155 10.73 -6.25 -20.56
N HIS A 156 11.11 -5.12 -19.95
CA HIS A 156 12.48 -4.87 -19.49
C HIS A 156 12.96 -5.89 -18.43
N PHE A 157 12.13 -6.25 -17.46
CA PHE A 157 12.54 -7.20 -16.41
C PHE A 157 12.49 -8.65 -16.87
N PHE A 158 11.52 -9.03 -17.71
CA PHE A 158 11.28 -10.43 -18.03
C PHE A 158 11.82 -10.86 -19.40
N ASP A 159 11.96 -9.95 -20.37
CA ASP A 159 12.52 -10.29 -21.69
C ASP A 159 14.02 -9.98 -21.76
N ASN A 160 14.46 -8.81 -21.31
CA ASN A 160 15.87 -8.42 -21.43
C ASN A 160 16.77 -9.08 -20.38
N MET A 161 16.28 -9.26 -19.15
CA MET A 161 17.07 -9.81 -18.04
C MET A 161 17.11 -11.35 -18.06
N ALA A 162 16.15 -12.00 -18.74
CA ALA A 162 16.18 -13.44 -18.98
C ALA A 162 17.33 -13.86 -19.91
N MET A 163 17.74 -12.99 -20.85
CA MET A 163 18.81 -13.25 -21.83
C MET A 163 20.22 -13.14 -21.23
N THR A 164 20.40 -12.45 -20.11
CA THR A 164 21.70 -12.31 -19.42
C THR A 164 22.01 -13.44 -18.43
N GLY A 165 21.08 -14.39 -18.24
CA GLY A 165 21.17 -15.42 -17.20
C GLY A 165 21.71 -16.79 -17.66
N GLU A 166 22.07 -16.98 -18.92
CA GLU A 166 22.44 -18.32 -19.45
C GLU A 166 23.95 -18.60 -19.59
N ASP A 167 24.86 -17.68 -19.24
CA ASP A 167 26.30 -17.92 -19.47
C ASP A 167 27.21 -17.47 -18.31
N VAL A 168 27.16 -18.19 -17.18
CA VAL A 168 28.26 -18.18 -16.20
C VAL A 168 28.50 -19.61 -15.70
N LYS A 169 29.51 -20.27 -16.30
CA LYS A 169 30.05 -21.55 -15.81
C LYS A 169 30.60 -21.39 -14.38
N PRO A 170 30.34 -22.33 -13.45
CA PRO A 170 30.88 -22.28 -12.12
C PRO A 170 32.33 -22.77 -12.12
N MET A 171 33.27 -21.93 -11.68
CA MET A 171 34.61 -22.37 -11.27
C MET A 171 34.57 -22.54 -9.74
N GLU A 172 34.84 -23.76 -9.28
CA GLU A 172 34.83 -24.20 -7.89
C GLU A 172 35.81 -23.40 -7.01
N THR A 173 35.42 -23.02 -5.79
CA THR A 173 36.27 -23.13 -4.58
C THR A 173 35.40 -23.06 -3.30
N SER A 174 35.33 -24.21 -2.63
CA SER A 174 35.25 -24.52 -1.19
C SER A 174 34.25 -23.82 -0.24
N LEU A 175 33.54 -24.72 0.44
CA LEU A 175 32.55 -24.57 1.51
C LEU A 175 33.10 -23.93 2.80
N SER A 176 32.31 -23.03 3.40
CA SER A 176 32.10 -23.01 4.84
C SER A 176 30.75 -22.38 5.19
N ASP A 177 30.09 -23.07 6.12
CA ASP A 177 28.73 -22.98 6.63
C ASP A 177 28.51 -21.76 7.55
N GLN A 178 27.41 -21.01 7.38
CA GLN A 178 26.65 -20.31 8.44
C GLN A 178 25.62 -19.29 7.89
N GLY A 179 24.37 -19.40 8.38
CA GLY A 179 23.55 -18.25 8.74
C GLY A 179 22.62 -17.64 7.69
N LEU A 180 21.33 -17.59 8.03
CA LEU A 180 20.30 -16.81 7.32
C LEU A 180 20.72 -15.34 7.15
N SER A 181 20.29 -14.75 6.02
CA SER A 181 20.42 -13.34 5.61
C SER A 181 21.69 -13.01 4.82
N SER A 182 21.55 -12.97 3.49
CA SER A 182 22.09 -11.90 2.63
C SER A 182 21.95 -12.31 1.17
N THR A 183 21.08 -11.58 0.47
CA THR A 183 21.09 -11.49 -0.99
C THR A 183 22.44 -10.95 -1.45
N THR A 184 23.30 -11.82 -1.96
CA THR A 184 24.54 -11.41 -2.65
C THR A 184 24.64 -12.19 -3.96
N ALA A 185 24.41 -11.49 -5.09
CA ALA A 185 25.04 -11.74 -6.40
C ALA A 185 24.42 -10.87 -7.51
N THR A 186 24.79 -9.58 -7.51
CA THR A 186 24.92 -8.59 -8.61
C THR A 186 25.04 -7.25 -7.88
N GLY A 187 26.06 -6.43 -8.16
CA GLY A 187 26.14 -5.10 -7.53
C GLY A 187 24.79 -4.39 -7.61
N SER A 188 24.23 -3.99 -6.46
CA SER A 188 22.81 -3.64 -6.28
C SER A 188 22.40 -2.49 -7.22
N GLN A 189 22.00 -2.83 -8.44
CA GLN A 189 21.48 -1.89 -9.41
C GLN A 189 20.04 -1.58 -9.01
N LEU A 190 19.83 -0.36 -8.53
CA LEU A 190 18.54 0.12 -8.07
C LEU A 190 17.69 0.53 -9.28
N ASN A 191 16.44 0.10 -9.29
CA ASN A 191 15.52 0.41 -10.36
C ASN A 191 15.09 1.89 -10.28
N PRO A 192 14.90 2.58 -11.42
CA PRO A 192 14.28 3.90 -11.42
C PRO A 192 12.84 3.86 -10.89
N SER A 193 12.41 4.90 -10.18
CA SER A 193 11.04 5.02 -9.66
C SER A 193 9.97 4.87 -10.74
N THR A 194 10.25 5.37 -11.95
CA THR A 194 9.38 5.28 -13.13
C THR A 194 9.22 3.86 -13.67
N ARG A 195 10.08 2.92 -13.25
CA ARG A 195 10.09 1.50 -13.64
C ARG A 195 9.99 0.58 -12.42
N SER A 196 9.32 1.02 -11.36
CA SER A 196 9.16 0.23 -10.14
C SER A 196 7.75 -0.33 -10.01
N PHE A 197 7.63 -1.66 -9.86
CA PHE A 197 6.36 -2.31 -9.53
C PHE A 197 5.85 -1.90 -8.14
N LYS A 198 6.74 -1.55 -7.20
CA LYS A 198 6.35 -1.09 -5.86
C LYS A 198 5.69 0.29 -5.90
N ILE A 199 6.19 1.21 -6.73
CA ILE A 199 5.56 2.51 -6.94
C ILE A 199 4.16 2.34 -7.57
N VAL A 200 4.04 1.46 -8.58
CA VAL A 200 2.73 1.09 -9.16
C VAL A 200 1.80 0.52 -8.09
N THR A 201 2.32 -0.25 -7.14
CA THR A 201 1.53 -0.87 -6.06
C THR A 201 0.99 0.18 -5.07
N GLU A 202 1.69 1.29 -4.82
CA GLU A 202 1.23 2.33 -3.88
C GLU A 202 0.39 3.43 -4.54
N SER A 203 0.58 3.69 -5.82
CA SER A 203 -0.10 4.74 -6.58
C SER A 203 -1.64 4.72 -6.52
N PRO A 204 -2.33 3.56 -6.62
CA PRO A 204 -3.78 3.51 -6.67
C PRO A 204 -4.43 4.00 -5.40
N LEU A 205 -3.85 3.68 -4.24
CA LEU A 205 -4.38 4.11 -2.94
C LEU A 205 -4.30 5.64 -2.83
N VAL A 206 -3.19 6.22 -3.27
CA VAL A 206 -2.96 7.67 -3.26
C VAL A 206 -3.93 8.35 -4.22
N VAL A 207 -4.02 7.90 -5.48
CA VAL A 207 -4.98 8.44 -6.47
C VAL A 207 -6.40 8.34 -5.95
N MET A 208 -6.77 7.19 -5.40
CA MET A 208 -8.12 6.98 -4.92
C MET A 208 -8.47 7.91 -3.77
N PHE A 209 -7.54 8.07 -2.83
CA PHE A 209 -7.69 9.04 -1.77
C PHE A 209 -7.85 10.43 -2.37
N LEU A 210 -6.95 10.87 -3.26
CA LEU A 210 -7.01 12.20 -3.89
C LEU A 210 -8.35 12.48 -4.60
N PHE A 211 -8.94 11.50 -5.27
CA PHE A 211 -10.27 11.63 -5.87
C PHE A 211 -11.39 11.80 -4.84
N GLN A 212 -11.29 11.20 -3.65
CA GLN A 212 -12.21 11.47 -2.55
C GLN A 212 -12.06 12.90 -2.01
N LEU A 213 -10.85 13.47 -2.04
CA LEU A 213 -10.58 14.82 -1.54
C LEU A 213 -10.95 15.90 -2.55
N TYR A 214 -10.66 15.65 -3.83
CA TYR A 214 -10.74 16.57 -4.95
C TYR A 214 -11.66 16.00 -6.02
N SER A 215 -12.94 15.86 -5.68
CA SER A 215 -13.95 15.23 -6.53
C SER A 215 -14.09 15.86 -7.93
N ARG A 216 -13.68 17.13 -8.09
CA ARG A 216 -13.65 17.84 -9.37
C ARG A 216 -12.69 17.22 -10.38
N LEU A 217 -11.57 16.65 -9.90
CA LEU A 217 -10.55 16.04 -10.76
C LEU A 217 -10.98 14.68 -11.32
N VAL A 218 -12.00 14.06 -10.72
CA VAL A 218 -12.49 12.73 -11.09
C VAL A 218 -12.97 12.69 -12.53
N GLN A 219 -13.84 13.64 -12.92
CA GLN A 219 -14.47 13.64 -14.24
C GLN A 219 -13.46 13.84 -15.38
N ALA A 220 -12.38 14.61 -15.13
CA ALA A 220 -11.34 14.86 -16.11
C ALA A 220 -10.34 13.69 -16.23
N ASN A 221 -9.99 13.05 -15.11
CA ASN A 221 -8.87 12.10 -15.07
C ASN A 221 -9.29 10.63 -15.18
N ILE A 222 -10.47 10.23 -14.67
CA ILE A 222 -10.93 8.83 -14.75
C ILE A 222 -10.98 8.29 -16.19
N PRO A 223 -11.52 9.01 -17.19
CA PRO A 223 -11.59 8.51 -18.55
C PRO A 223 -10.22 8.17 -19.17
N GLN A 224 -9.16 8.81 -18.70
CA GLN A 224 -7.79 8.55 -19.16
C GLN A 224 -7.10 7.47 -18.32
N LEU A 225 -7.27 7.51 -17.00
CA LEU A 225 -6.58 6.61 -16.09
C LEU A 225 -7.14 5.19 -16.13
N LEU A 226 -8.47 5.04 -16.13
CA LEU A 226 -9.12 3.72 -16.04
C LEU A 226 -8.69 2.75 -17.17
N PRO A 227 -8.63 3.15 -18.45
CA PRO A 227 -8.13 2.28 -19.52
C PRO A 227 -6.67 1.84 -19.30
N LEU A 228 -5.83 2.72 -18.75
CA LEU A 228 -4.42 2.41 -18.47
C LEU A 228 -4.27 1.40 -17.33
N MET A 229 -5.08 1.53 -16.27
CA MET A 229 -5.13 0.57 -15.16
C MET A 229 -5.58 -0.82 -15.66
N VAL A 230 -6.63 -0.87 -16.48
CA VAL A 230 -7.13 -2.12 -17.09
C VAL A 230 -6.07 -2.75 -18.00
N ALA A 231 -5.39 -1.95 -18.82
CA ALA A 231 -4.29 -2.43 -19.66
C ALA A 231 -3.15 -3.02 -18.83
N ALA A 232 -2.79 -2.38 -17.71
CA ALA A 232 -1.74 -2.85 -16.80
C ALA A 232 -2.11 -4.18 -16.10
N ILE A 233 -3.36 -4.33 -15.63
CA ILE A 233 -3.87 -5.58 -15.05
C ILE A 233 -3.85 -6.71 -16.10
N SER A 234 -4.11 -6.39 -17.36
CA SER A 234 -4.22 -7.37 -18.45
C SER A 234 -2.87 -7.84 -18.99
N VAL A 235 -1.75 -7.26 -18.56
CA VAL A 235 -0.42 -7.69 -19.03
C VAL A 235 -0.13 -9.12 -18.56
N PRO A 236 0.12 -10.08 -19.47
CA PRO A 236 0.50 -11.43 -19.09
C PRO A 236 1.90 -11.42 -18.46
N GLY A 237 2.08 -12.26 -17.44
CA GLY A 237 3.42 -12.54 -16.89
C GLY A 237 4.05 -13.73 -17.59
N PRO A 238 5.38 -13.90 -17.51
CA PRO A 238 6.05 -15.07 -18.09
C PRO A 238 5.60 -16.38 -17.42
N GLU A 239 5.39 -17.43 -18.23
CA GLU A 239 4.93 -18.74 -17.76
C GLU A 239 5.99 -19.48 -16.92
N ARG A 240 7.28 -19.27 -17.23
CA ARG A 240 8.42 -19.80 -16.49
C ARG A 240 9.26 -18.66 -15.97
N VAL A 241 9.34 -18.55 -14.64
CA VAL A 241 10.10 -17.49 -13.97
C VAL A 241 11.40 -18.08 -13.42
N PRO A 242 12.57 -17.66 -13.90
CA PRO A 242 13.86 -18.00 -13.30
C PRO A 242 13.90 -17.64 -11.81
N PRO A 243 14.66 -18.36 -10.97
CA PRO A 243 14.70 -18.12 -9.53
C PRO A 243 15.09 -16.68 -9.16
N HIS A 244 15.98 -16.04 -9.92
CA HIS A 244 16.42 -14.66 -9.71
C HIS A 244 15.34 -13.60 -10.04
N LEU A 245 14.34 -13.93 -10.87
CA LEU A 245 13.23 -13.03 -11.22
C LEU A 245 11.96 -13.27 -10.39
N LYS A 246 11.98 -14.24 -9.47
CA LYS A 246 10.81 -14.56 -8.63
C LYS A 246 10.31 -13.36 -7.83
N THR A 247 11.21 -12.56 -7.26
CA THR A 247 10.85 -11.36 -6.49
C THR A 247 10.11 -10.35 -7.36
N HIS A 248 10.68 -10.00 -8.52
CA HIS A 248 10.06 -9.08 -9.48
C HIS A 248 8.71 -9.59 -9.98
N PHE A 249 8.55 -10.92 -10.16
CA PHE A 249 7.27 -11.51 -10.55
C PHE A 249 6.21 -11.41 -9.45
N ILE A 250 6.60 -11.64 -8.19
CA ILE A 250 5.71 -11.45 -7.03
C ILE A 250 5.29 -9.98 -6.93
N GLU A 251 6.20 -9.04 -7.14
CA GLU A 251 5.89 -7.61 -7.14
C GLU A 251 4.96 -7.20 -8.29
N LEU A 252 5.19 -7.70 -9.51
CA LEU A 252 4.30 -7.50 -10.66
C LEU A 252 2.88 -7.99 -10.34
N LYS A 253 2.74 -9.21 -9.83
CA LYS A 253 1.44 -9.77 -9.47
C LYS A 253 0.81 -9.05 -8.29
N GLY A 254 1.61 -8.63 -7.32
CA GLY A 254 1.19 -7.76 -6.21
C GLY A 254 0.57 -6.46 -6.70
N ALA A 255 1.24 -5.78 -7.63
CA ALA A 255 0.76 -4.54 -8.24
C ALA A 255 -0.58 -4.76 -8.95
N GLN A 256 -0.68 -5.76 -9.85
CA GLN A 256 -1.90 -6.05 -10.61
C GLN A 256 -3.09 -6.38 -9.69
N VAL A 257 -2.89 -7.20 -8.66
CA VAL A 257 -3.97 -7.58 -7.74
C VAL A 257 -4.37 -6.39 -6.86
N LYS A 258 -3.42 -5.69 -6.24
CA LYS A 258 -3.74 -4.53 -5.39
C LYS A 258 -4.47 -3.46 -6.19
N GLU A 259 -4.07 -3.24 -7.43
CA GLU A 259 -4.72 -2.33 -8.36
C GLU A 259 -6.18 -2.72 -8.63
N LEU A 260 -6.42 -3.97 -9.02
CA LEU A 260 -7.77 -4.49 -9.24
C LEU A 260 -8.63 -4.32 -7.98
N LEU A 261 -8.08 -4.66 -6.81
CA LEU A 261 -8.81 -4.61 -5.56
C LEU A 261 -9.21 -3.18 -5.17
N ILE A 262 -8.29 -2.22 -5.30
CA ILE A 262 -8.55 -0.81 -4.98
C ILE A 262 -9.54 -0.19 -5.98
N SER A 263 -9.39 -0.51 -7.27
CA SER A 263 -10.31 -0.05 -8.31
C SER A 263 -11.73 -0.54 -8.09
N LEU A 264 -11.90 -1.84 -7.79
CA LEU A 264 -13.20 -2.42 -7.48
C LEU A 264 -13.81 -1.78 -6.24
N LYS A 265 -13.02 -1.58 -5.18
CA LYS A 265 -13.45 -0.85 -3.98
C LYS A 265 -14.02 0.53 -4.31
N HIS A 266 -13.36 1.27 -5.19
CA HIS A 266 -13.87 2.57 -5.60
C HIS A 266 -15.22 2.48 -6.33
N VAL A 267 -15.31 1.62 -7.35
CA VAL A 267 -16.52 1.47 -8.16
C VAL A 267 -17.72 1.10 -7.28
N LEU A 268 -17.52 0.24 -6.28
CA LEU A 268 -18.57 -0.13 -5.30
C LEU A 268 -19.10 1.06 -4.50
N GLY A 269 -18.25 2.04 -4.20
CA GLY A 269 -18.61 3.28 -3.52
C GLY A 269 -19.32 4.32 -4.39
N THR A 270 -19.49 4.05 -5.69
CA THR A 270 -20.15 4.95 -6.65
C THR A 270 -21.50 4.40 -7.13
N ASP A 271 -22.29 5.22 -7.82
CA ASP A 271 -23.55 4.79 -8.44
C ASP A 271 -23.33 3.76 -9.58
N PHE A 272 -22.12 3.66 -10.11
CA PHE A 272 -21.73 2.69 -11.15
C PHE A 272 -21.65 1.24 -10.64
N ARG A 273 -21.80 1.01 -9.32
CA ARG A 273 -21.75 -0.34 -8.70
C ARG A 273 -22.73 -1.34 -9.32
N ARG A 274 -23.85 -0.88 -9.90
CA ARG A 274 -24.84 -1.74 -10.58
C ARG A 274 -24.24 -2.52 -11.74
N GLY A 275 -23.24 -1.96 -12.44
CA GLY A 275 -22.53 -2.65 -13.52
C GLY A 275 -21.69 -3.83 -13.05
N LEU A 276 -21.33 -3.90 -11.76
CA LEU A 276 -20.57 -5.01 -11.19
C LEU A 276 -21.46 -6.22 -10.86
N PHE A 277 -22.78 -6.05 -10.80
CA PHE A 277 -23.69 -7.08 -10.28
C PHE A 277 -23.63 -8.41 -11.05
N PRO A 278 -23.57 -8.41 -12.40
CA PRO A 278 -23.43 -9.64 -13.17
C PRO A 278 -22.11 -10.39 -12.90
N LEU A 279 -21.08 -9.69 -12.41
CA LEU A 279 -19.74 -10.25 -12.18
C LEU A 279 -19.54 -10.74 -10.74
N ILE A 280 -20.50 -10.50 -9.84
CA ILE A 280 -20.37 -10.76 -8.40
C ILE A 280 -20.00 -12.22 -8.10
N ASP A 281 -20.65 -13.17 -8.75
CA ASP A 281 -20.38 -14.60 -8.50
C ASP A 281 -18.95 -15.02 -8.89
N THR A 282 -18.33 -14.26 -9.80
CA THR A 282 -16.93 -14.42 -10.21
C THR A 282 -16.00 -13.66 -9.25
N LEU A 283 -16.37 -12.44 -8.87
CA LEU A 283 -15.60 -11.60 -7.93
C LEU A 283 -15.59 -12.17 -6.51
N LEU A 284 -16.60 -12.95 -6.11
CA LEU A 284 -16.67 -13.59 -4.80
C LEU A 284 -15.80 -14.86 -4.70
N GLU A 285 -15.20 -15.29 -5.80
CA GLU A 285 -14.25 -16.39 -5.80
C GLU A 285 -12.85 -15.91 -5.38
N GLU A 286 -12.38 -16.41 -4.23
CA GLU A 286 -11.07 -16.05 -3.66
C GLU A 286 -9.92 -16.30 -4.63
N ARG A 287 -9.98 -17.39 -5.40
CA ARG A 287 -8.97 -17.76 -6.39
C ARG A 287 -8.90 -16.78 -7.57
N VAL A 288 -10.02 -16.15 -7.92
CA VAL A 288 -10.07 -15.15 -9.00
C VAL A 288 -9.45 -13.84 -8.53
N LEU A 289 -9.72 -13.42 -7.28
CA LEU A 289 -9.19 -12.17 -6.74
C LEU A 289 -7.69 -12.25 -6.36
N VAL A 290 -7.27 -13.36 -5.76
CA VAL A 290 -5.91 -13.49 -5.20
C VAL A 290 -4.97 -14.23 -6.14
N GLY A 291 -5.52 -15.01 -7.08
CA GLY A 291 -4.78 -15.94 -7.93
C GLY A 291 -4.42 -17.25 -7.22
N THR A 292 -3.72 -18.13 -7.95
CA THR A 292 -3.31 -19.47 -7.47
C THR A 292 -1.88 -19.52 -6.91
N GLY A 293 -1.12 -18.43 -7.01
CA GLY A 293 0.27 -18.37 -6.56
C GLY A 293 0.38 -18.30 -5.03
N ARG A 294 1.16 -19.21 -4.42
CA ARG A 294 1.26 -19.32 -2.96
C ARG A 294 1.77 -18.05 -2.26
N ALA A 295 2.77 -17.38 -2.82
CA ALA A 295 3.32 -16.15 -2.27
C ALA A 295 2.31 -14.99 -2.33
N CYS A 296 1.69 -14.78 -3.50
CA CYS A 296 0.60 -13.83 -3.67
C CYS A 296 -0.56 -14.13 -2.72
N PHE A 297 -0.86 -15.42 -2.51
CA PHE A 297 -1.91 -15.90 -1.63
C PHE A 297 -1.67 -15.64 -0.14
N GLU A 298 -0.43 -15.47 0.31
CA GLU A 298 -0.15 -15.10 1.71
C GLU A 298 -0.19 -13.59 1.91
N THR A 299 0.39 -12.83 0.98
CA THR A 299 0.50 -11.36 1.09
C THR A 299 -0.81 -10.63 0.81
N LEU A 300 -1.58 -11.05 -0.20
CA LEU A 300 -2.74 -10.28 -0.71
C LEU A 300 -4.08 -10.70 -0.09
N ARG A 301 -4.11 -11.83 0.62
CA ARG A 301 -5.34 -12.39 1.22
C ARG A 301 -6.06 -11.42 2.17
N PRO A 302 -5.38 -10.67 3.06
CA PRO A 302 -6.06 -9.70 3.92
C PRO A 302 -6.80 -8.62 3.12
N LEU A 303 -6.19 -8.13 2.03
CA LEU A 303 -6.77 -7.08 1.20
C LEU A 303 -7.95 -7.60 0.37
N ALA A 304 -7.82 -8.80 -0.20
CA ALA A 304 -8.92 -9.44 -0.91
C ALA A 304 -10.11 -9.72 0.00
N TYR A 305 -9.87 -10.15 1.24
CA TYR A 305 -10.95 -10.34 2.23
C TYR A 305 -11.62 -9.03 2.64
N SER A 306 -10.87 -7.94 2.76
CA SER A 306 -11.45 -6.60 2.98
C SER A 306 -12.36 -6.20 1.83
N LEU A 307 -11.94 -6.42 0.57
CA LEU A 307 -12.77 -6.11 -0.59
C LEU A 307 -14.02 -7.00 -0.65
N LEU A 308 -13.88 -8.31 -0.44
CA LEU A 308 -15.00 -9.24 -0.43
C LEU A 308 -16.06 -8.83 0.61
N ALA A 309 -15.61 -8.40 1.79
CA ALA A 309 -16.49 -7.86 2.82
C ALA A 309 -17.22 -6.59 2.36
N GLU A 310 -16.53 -5.69 1.67
CA GLU A 310 -17.11 -4.46 1.11
C GLU A 310 -18.07 -4.73 -0.05
N ILE A 311 -17.75 -5.66 -0.97
CA ILE A 311 -18.65 -6.10 -2.06
C ILE A 311 -19.96 -6.61 -1.44
N VAL A 312 -19.85 -7.55 -0.50
CA VAL A 312 -21.02 -8.11 0.18
C VAL A 312 -21.81 -7.01 0.88
N HIS A 313 -21.14 -6.05 1.53
CA HIS A 313 -21.81 -4.93 2.18
C HIS A 313 -22.61 -4.06 1.19
N HIS A 314 -22.08 -3.77 0.01
CA HIS A 314 -22.74 -2.90 -0.97
C HIS A 314 -23.88 -3.62 -1.71
N VAL A 315 -23.74 -4.93 -1.96
CA VAL A 315 -24.72 -5.71 -2.73
C VAL A 315 -25.76 -6.38 -1.82
N ARG A 316 -25.59 -6.34 -0.50
CA ARG A 316 -26.53 -6.97 0.47
C ARG A 316 -28.00 -6.61 0.29
N GLN A 317 -28.32 -5.44 -0.26
CA GLN A 317 -29.70 -5.00 -0.45
C GLN A 317 -30.35 -5.64 -1.67
N ASP A 318 -29.54 -6.12 -2.62
CA ASP A 318 -29.96 -6.62 -3.93
C ASP A 318 -29.68 -8.14 -4.09
N LEU A 319 -29.06 -8.78 -3.09
CA LEU A 319 -28.74 -10.22 -3.08
C LEU A 319 -29.97 -11.07 -2.68
N SER A 320 -30.29 -12.05 -3.52
CA SER A 320 -31.31 -13.08 -3.22
C SER A 320 -30.81 -14.12 -2.20
N LEU A 321 -31.74 -14.75 -1.47
CA LEU A 321 -31.42 -15.73 -0.42
C LEU A 321 -30.70 -16.98 -0.97
N SER A 322 -30.96 -17.35 -2.22
CA SER A 322 -30.31 -18.46 -2.94
C SER A 322 -28.86 -18.15 -3.33
N GLN A 323 -28.56 -16.91 -3.73
CA GLN A 323 -27.18 -16.46 -4.00
C GLN A 323 -26.32 -16.43 -2.72
N LEU A 324 -26.90 -16.04 -1.58
CA LEU A 324 -26.25 -16.09 -0.27
C LEU A 324 -25.89 -17.53 0.15
N GLN A 325 -26.73 -18.51 -0.21
CA GLN A 325 -26.43 -19.92 0.05
C GLN A 325 -25.34 -20.46 -0.90
N GLY A 326 -25.32 -20.04 -2.18
CA GLY A 326 -24.30 -20.43 -3.14
C GLY A 326 -22.89 -19.93 -2.79
N LEU A 327 -22.80 -18.75 -2.19
CA LEU A 327 -21.55 -18.18 -1.68
C LEU A 327 -20.86 -19.03 -0.61
N ARG A 328 -21.65 -19.78 0.15
CA ARG A 328 -21.18 -20.66 1.21
C ARG A 328 -20.37 -21.86 0.68
N GLY A 329 -20.66 -22.34 -0.54
CA GLY A 329 -20.01 -23.51 -1.13
C GLY A 329 -18.63 -23.22 -1.70
N LYS A 330 -18.36 -21.98 -2.13
CA LYS A 330 -17.15 -21.63 -2.88
C LYS A 330 -15.95 -21.23 -2.01
N ALA A 331 -16.17 -20.75 -0.78
CA ALA A 331 -15.07 -20.29 0.09
C ALA A 331 -15.34 -20.50 1.60
N PRO A 332 -14.95 -21.65 2.20
CA PRO A 332 -15.20 -21.94 3.62
C PRO A 332 -14.49 -20.98 4.60
N ARG A 333 -13.48 -20.21 4.15
CA ARG A 333 -12.68 -19.30 4.99
C ARG A 333 -13.06 -17.82 4.88
N VAL A 334 -13.51 -17.37 3.70
CA VAL A 334 -14.11 -16.02 3.45
C VAL A 334 -15.43 -15.85 4.22
N ASN A 335 -16.12 -16.98 4.47
CA ASN A 335 -17.41 -17.07 5.15
C ASN A 335 -17.49 -16.27 6.46
N TYR A 336 -16.44 -16.20 7.28
CA TYR A 336 -16.55 -15.58 8.61
C TYR A 336 -16.68 -14.06 8.57
N VAL A 337 -15.99 -13.40 7.65
CA VAL A 337 -16.02 -11.93 7.53
C VAL A 337 -17.29 -11.49 6.81
N VAL A 338 -17.64 -12.20 5.73
CA VAL A 338 -18.89 -12.02 4.96
C VAL A 338 -20.12 -12.25 5.84
N MET A 339 -20.14 -13.33 6.63
CA MET A 339 -21.23 -13.61 7.57
C MET A 339 -21.25 -12.62 8.73
N PHE A 340 -20.10 -12.17 9.25
CA PHE A 340 -20.06 -11.15 10.30
C PHE A 340 -20.63 -9.81 9.82
N VAL A 341 -20.30 -9.36 8.61
CA VAL A 341 -20.83 -8.11 8.02
C VAL A 341 -22.33 -8.22 7.70
N LEU A 342 -22.79 -9.37 7.21
CA LEU A 342 -24.20 -9.64 6.95
C LEU A 342 -25.02 -9.77 8.25
N SER A 343 -24.48 -10.44 9.28
CA SER A 343 -25.08 -10.55 10.60
C SER A 343 -25.12 -9.19 11.30
N TYR A 344 -24.04 -8.42 11.29
CA TYR A 344 -23.99 -7.13 12.00
C TYR A 344 -25.07 -6.16 11.51
N ASN A 345 -25.44 -6.17 10.21
CA ASN A 345 -26.47 -5.26 9.68
C ASN A 345 -27.90 -5.79 9.67
N LYS A 346 -28.16 -7.09 9.50
CA LYS A 346 -29.51 -7.63 9.81
C LYS A 346 -29.81 -7.52 11.32
N LEU A 347 -28.78 -7.64 12.16
CA LEU A 347 -28.88 -7.58 13.62
C LEU A 347 -28.71 -6.16 14.20
N THR A 348 -28.41 -5.12 13.42
CA THR A 348 -28.55 -3.70 13.86
C THR A 348 -29.77 -3.03 13.26
N ARG A 349 -30.27 -3.45 12.08
CA ARG A 349 -31.59 -3.01 11.58
C ARG A 349 -32.76 -3.64 12.30
N LEU A 350 -32.62 -4.82 12.91
CA LEU A 350 -33.66 -5.34 13.81
C LEU A 350 -33.75 -4.49 15.09
N PRO A 351 -32.68 -4.28 15.88
CA PRO A 351 -32.78 -3.56 17.16
C PRO A 351 -32.97 -2.05 17.04
N ALA A 352 -32.37 -1.39 16.05
CA ALA A 352 -32.44 0.07 15.93
C ALA A 352 -33.78 0.57 15.35
N GLN A 353 -34.60 -0.31 14.74
CA GLN A 353 -36.01 -0.03 14.47
C GLN A 353 -36.94 -0.62 15.55
N LEU A 354 -36.44 -1.48 16.44
CA LEU A 354 -37.18 -1.99 17.60
C LEU A 354 -37.20 -1.02 18.79
N SER A 355 -36.33 0.01 18.82
CA SER A 355 -36.34 1.03 19.88
C SER A 355 -37.07 2.33 19.51
N GLU A 356 -37.44 2.55 18.24
CA GLU A 356 -38.12 3.78 17.79
C GLU A 356 -39.42 3.56 16.99
N LEU A 357 -39.82 2.32 16.70
CA LEU A 357 -41.18 2.03 16.28
C LEU A 357 -41.87 1.23 17.37
N GLN A 358 -42.87 1.86 17.99
CA GLN A 358 -44.01 1.16 18.53
C GLN A 358 -44.46 0.07 17.54
N VAL A 359 -44.68 -1.12 18.10
CA VAL A 359 -45.55 -2.20 17.65
C VAL A 359 -46.44 -1.84 16.44
N GLU A 360 -46.47 -2.71 15.42
CA GLU A 360 -47.30 -2.67 14.18
C GLU A 360 -46.67 -1.85 13.03
N PRO A 361 -45.87 -2.44 12.10
CA PRO A 361 -46.42 -3.33 11.07
C PRO A 361 -45.36 -4.28 10.44
N ILE A 362 -45.05 -5.43 11.06
CA ILE A 362 -44.24 -6.50 10.43
C ILE A 362 -45.15 -7.66 9.95
N TYR A 363 -46.46 -7.56 10.16
CA TYR A 363 -47.45 -8.53 9.70
C TYR A 363 -48.04 -8.25 8.29
N GLU A 364 -47.73 -7.12 7.65
CA GLU A 364 -48.46 -6.67 6.44
C GLU A 364 -47.69 -6.63 5.12
N LYS A 365 -46.45 -7.12 5.04
CA LYS A 365 -45.87 -7.46 3.74
C LYS A 365 -45.45 -8.91 3.75
N GLY A 366 -46.18 -9.73 3.00
CA GLY A 366 -45.93 -11.15 2.81
C GLY A 366 -44.47 -11.43 2.45
N VAL A 367 -43.68 -11.70 3.47
CA VAL A 367 -42.36 -12.32 3.35
C VAL A 367 -42.62 -13.81 3.57
N ASP A 368 -42.43 -14.61 2.53
CA ASP A 368 -42.74 -16.04 2.53
C ASP A 368 -42.21 -16.74 3.80
N GLN A 369 -43.06 -17.52 4.48
CA GLN A 369 -42.73 -18.27 5.71
C GLN A 369 -41.44 -19.10 5.54
N GLN A 370 -41.21 -19.66 4.34
CA GLN A 370 -40.01 -20.39 3.94
C GLN A 370 -38.72 -19.54 4.05
N SER A 371 -38.75 -18.29 3.61
CA SER A 371 -37.58 -17.40 3.66
C SER A 371 -37.18 -17.04 5.10
N THR A 372 -38.15 -17.04 6.02
CA THR A 372 -37.95 -16.76 7.44
C THR A 372 -37.29 -17.95 8.15
N ASP A 373 -37.72 -19.17 7.85
CA ASP A 373 -37.12 -20.38 8.40
C ASP A 373 -35.71 -20.62 7.85
N GLU A 374 -35.48 -20.37 6.55
CA GLU A 374 -34.14 -20.40 5.96
C GLU A 374 -33.18 -19.39 6.60
N ALA A 375 -33.67 -18.18 6.93
CA ALA A 375 -32.88 -17.17 7.63
C ALA A 375 -32.50 -17.59 9.06
N ARG A 376 -33.40 -18.27 9.80
CA ARG A 376 -33.09 -18.81 11.13
C ARG A 376 -32.05 -19.92 11.07
N ILE A 377 -32.18 -20.84 10.11
CA ILE A 377 -31.20 -21.92 9.90
C ILE A 377 -29.82 -21.34 9.56
N LEU A 378 -29.78 -20.28 8.74
CA LEU A 378 -28.54 -19.57 8.43
C LEU A 378 -27.91 -18.95 9.68
N LEU A 379 -28.70 -18.28 10.52
CA LEU A 379 -28.24 -17.66 11.75
C LEU A 379 -27.67 -18.68 12.76
N GLY A 380 -28.37 -19.80 12.97
CA GLY A 380 -27.89 -20.88 13.84
C GLY A 380 -26.53 -21.42 13.39
N ARG A 381 -26.35 -21.61 12.08
CA ARG A 381 -25.09 -22.09 11.49
C ARG A 381 -23.94 -21.08 11.60
N ILE A 382 -24.22 -19.79 11.59
CA ILE A 382 -23.20 -18.73 11.84
C ILE A 382 -22.72 -18.83 13.29
N LEU A 383 -23.67 -18.91 14.23
CA LEU A 383 -23.37 -19.02 15.66
C LEU A 383 -22.57 -20.28 15.97
N ASP A 384 -22.92 -21.43 15.39
CA ASP A 384 -22.16 -22.68 15.53
C ASP A 384 -20.71 -22.54 15.04
N ALA A 385 -20.49 -21.82 13.94
CA ALA A 385 -19.16 -21.58 13.39
C ALA A 385 -18.32 -20.67 14.31
N PHE A 386 -18.93 -19.67 14.95
CA PHE A 386 -18.28 -18.84 15.97
C PHE A 386 -17.90 -19.66 17.20
N VAL A 387 -18.83 -20.48 17.70
CA VAL A 387 -18.61 -21.38 18.85
C VAL A 387 -17.48 -22.38 18.56
N GLY A 388 -17.43 -22.93 17.33
CA GLY A 388 -16.34 -23.80 16.88
C GLY A 388 -14.97 -23.11 16.91
N LYS A 389 -14.88 -21.84 16.50
CA LYS A 389 -13.63 -21.06 16.58
C LYS A 389 -13.22 -20.75 18.01
N PHE A 390 -14.14 -20.33 18.87
CA PHE A 390 -13.85 -20.14 20.30
C PHE A 390 -13.37 -21.45 20.95
N SER A 391 -13.94 -22.59 20.56
CA SER A 391 -13.49 -23.91 20.99
C SER A 391 -12.08 -24.25 20.49
N THR A 392 -11.70 -23.78 19.31
CA THR A 392 -10.33 -23.92 18.77
C THR A 392 -9.36 -23.03 19.54
N PHE A 393 -9.72 -21.77 19.79
CA PHE A 393 -8.97 -20.84 20.64
C PHE A 393 -8.75 -21.40 22.04
N LYS A 394 -9.76 -22.04 22.64
CA LYS A 394 -9.64 -22.71 23.94
C LYS A 394 -8.54 -23.78 23.97
N ARG A 395 -8.27 -24.46 22.85
CA ARG A 395 -7.19 -25.47 22.73
C ARG A 395 -5.81 -24.83 22.49
N THR A 396 -5.77 -23.69 21.82
CA THR A 396 -4.52 -22.99 21.48
C THR A 396 -4.04 -22.04 22.58
N ILE A 397 -4.95 -21.46 23.37
CA ILE A 397 -4.63 -20.54 24.49
C ILE A 397 -3.63 -21.16 25.48
N PRO A 398 -3.77 -22.42 25.95
CA PRO A 398 -2.79 -23.04 26.83
C PRO A 398 -1.39 -23.18 26.20
N GLN A 399 -1.31 -23.43 24.88
CA GLN A 399 -0.04 -23.54 24.16
C GLN A 399 0.66 -22.18 24.01
N VAL A 400 -0.10 -21.12 23.69
CA VAL A 400 0.43 -19.75 23.58
C VAL A 400 0.90 -19.22 24.94
N ILE A 401 0.16 -19.52 26.01
CA ILE A 401 0.58 -19.18 27.38
C ILE A 401 1.87 -19.94 27.73
N SER A 402 1.97 -21.24 27.40
CA SER A 402 3.19 -22.01 27.63
C SER A 402 4.40 -21.50 26.83
N ASP A 403 4.22 -21.07 25.59
CA ASP A 403 5.29 -20.56 24.74
C ASP A 403 5.72 -19.14 25.14
N GLN A 404 4.79 -18.27 25.56
CA GLN A 404 5.17 -16.97 26.14
C GLN A 404 5.90 -17.11 27.49
N PHE A 405 5.53 -18.10 28.32
CA PHE A 405 6.30 -18.41 29.52
C PHE A 405 7.69 -18.98 29.20
N LYS A 406 7.87 -19.74 28.12
CA LYS A 406 9.22 -20.18 27.70
C LYS A 406 10.11 -19.03 27.22
N VAL A 407 9.54 -18.03 26.54
CA VAL A 407 10.29 -16.84 26.09
C VAL A 407 10.69 -15.94 27.26
N LEU A 408 9.89 -15.86 28.33
CA LEU A 408 10.23 -15.11 29.54
C LEU A 408 11.25 -15.80 30.47
N TYR A 409 11.53 -17.09 30.29
CA TYR A 409 12.50 -17.84 31.11
C TYR A 409 13.82 -18.14 30.38
N PHE A 410 14.01 -17.60 29.16
CA PHE A 410 15.25 -17.69 28.37
C PHE A 410 15.86 -16.31 28.04
N VAL A 411 15.53 -15.29 28.81
CA VAL A 411 16.29 -14.04 28.99
C VAL A 411 16.66 -13.95 30.46
#